data_AF-A0A1I6JMA1-F1
#
_entry.id   AF-A0A1I6JMA1-F1
#
_cell.length_a   1.000
_cell.length_b   1.000
_cell.length_c   1.000
_cell.angle_alpha   90.00
_cell.angle_beta   90.00
_cell.angle_gamma   90.00
#
_symmetry.space_group_name_H-M   'P 1'
#
loop_
_entity.id
_entity.type
_entity.pdbx_description
1 polymer ?
#
loop_
_entity_poly.entity_id
_entity_poly.type
_entity_poly.pdbx_seq_one_letter_code
_entity_poly.pdbx_strand_id
1 'polypeptide(L)' 'MESDRRYYARRAAQEALAAERAVTDAARARRLMLAANYRARLDALERVAIV' A
#
# COMPACT_ATOMS: atom_id res chain seq x y z
N MET A 1 20.01 -2.48 0.71
CA MET A 1 18.78 -3.17 1.16
C MET A 1 17.74 -2.10 1.44
N GLU A 2 16.59 -2.14 0.77
CA GLU A 2 15.48 -1.24 1.12
C GLU A 2 14.88 -1.68 2.46
N SER A 3 14.48 -0.74 3.31
CA SER A 3 13.79 -1.08 4.56
C SER A 3 12.33 -1.44 4.28
N ASP A 4 11.78 -2.36 5.05
CA ASP A 4 10.38 -2.78 4.94
C ASP A 4 9.42 -1.59 4.95
N ARG A 5 9.70 -0.54 5.75
CA ARG A 5 8.91 0.70 5.77
C ARG A 5 8.88 1.40 4.41
N ARG A 6 10.05 1.61 3.79
CA ARG A 6 10.14 2.25 2.46
C ARG A 6 9.45 1.39 1.40
N TYR A 7 9.61 0.07 1.48
CA TYR A 7 8.94 -0.87 0.61
C TYR A 7 7.40 -0.74 0.70
N TYR A 8 6.82 -0.85 1.89
CA TYR A 8 5.37 -0.81 2.07
C TYR A 8 4.78 0.56 1.73
N ALA A 9 5.46 1.66 2.08
CA ALA A 9 5.02 3.00 1.71
C ALA A 9 4.96 3.18 0.19
N ARG A 10 6.02 2.77 -0.52
CA ARG A 10 6.08 2.85 -1.98
C ARG A 10 5.03 1.97 -2.64
N ARG A 11 4.82 0.75 -2.17
CA ARG A 11 3.80 -0.16 -2.71
C ARG A 11 2.38 0.35 -2.48
N ALA A 12 2.08 0.89 -1.30
CA ALA A 12 0.78 1.50 -1.01
C ALA A 12 0.47 2.64 -2.00
N ALA A 13 1.44 3.54 -2.24
CA ALA A 13 1.28 4.65 -3.19
C ALA A 13 1.13 4.16 -4.64
N GLN A 14 1.92 3.18 -5.06
CA GLN A 14 1.85 2.61 -6.41
C GLN A 14 0.49 1.95 -6.69
N GLU A 15 -0.04 1.18 -5.73
CA GLU A 15 -1.34 0.53 -5.91
C GLU A 15 -2.50 1.53 -5.87
N ALA A 16 -2.42 2.58 -5.05
CA ALA A 16 -3.41 3.66 -5.07
C ALA A 16 -3.44 4.38 -6.42
N LEU A 17 -2.28 4.77 -6.95
CA LEU A 17 -2.18 5.38 -8.29
C LEU A 17 -2.65 4.42 -9.40
N ALA A 18 -2.36 3.12 -9.27
CA ALA A 18 -2.83 2.12 -10.21
C ALA A 18 -4.36 1.93 -10.14
N ALA A 19 -4.98 2.13 -8.98
CA ALA A 19 -6.43 2.12 -8.83
C ALA A 19 -7.07 3.31 -9.55
N GLU A 20 -6.48 4.51 -9.46
CA GLU A 20 -6.94 5.70 -10.17
C GLU A 20 -6.90 5.52 -11.70
N ARG A 21 -5.90 4.77 -12.18
CA ARG A 21 -5.70 4.48 -13.61
C ARG A 21 -6.41 3.21 -14.09
N ALA A 22 -7.12 2.51 -13.21
CA ALA A 22 -7.77 1.26 -13.56
C ALA A 22 -8.97 1.50 -14.49
N VAL A 23 -9.03 0.75 -15.60
CA VAL A 23 -10.08 0.88 -16.60
C VAL A 23 -11.40 0.23 -16.15
N THR A 24 -11.33 -0.75 -15.24
CA THR A 24 -12.51 -1.46 -14.74
C THR A 24 -12.66 -1.31 -13.23
N ASP A 25 -13.90 -1.31 -12.75
CA ASP A 25 -14.21 -1.24 -11.32
C ASP A 25 -13.64 -2.43 -10.54
N ALA A 26 -13.66 -3.63 -11.13
CA ALA A 26 -13.07 -4.81 -10.51
C ALA A 26 -11.55 -4.67 -10.33
N ALA A 27 -10.85 -4.10 -11.33
CA ALA A 27 -9.42 -3.81 -11.21
C ALA A 27 -9.16 -2.71 -10.17
N ARG A 28 -9.94 -1.62 -10.20
CA ARG A 28 -9.86 -0.54 -9.21
C ARG A 28 -10.03 -1.08 -7.79
N ALA A 29 -11.07 -1.88 -7.54
CA ALA A 29 -11.35 -2.47 -6.24
C ALA A 29 -10.20 -3.37 -5.75
N ARG A 30 -9.65 -4.23 -6.62
CA ARG A 30 -8.48 -5.03 -6.28
C ARG A 30 -7.27 -4.18 -5.90
N ARG A 31 -6.98 -3.13 -6.68
CA ARG A 31 -5.85 -2.23 -6.42
C ARG A 31 -6.02 -1.46 -5.12
N LEU A 32 -7.23 -0.98 -4.82
CA LEU A 32 -7.54 -0.34 -3.53
C LEU A 32 -7.36 -1.30 -2.35
N MET A 33 -7.79 -2.56 -2.49
CA MET A 33 -7.59 -3.59 -1.46
C MET A 33 -6.09 -3.84 -1.21
N LEU A 34 -5.28 -3.91 -2.27
CA LEU A 34 -3.82 -4.07 -2.14
C LEU A 34 -3.18 -2.85 -1.48
N ALA A 35 -3.57 -1.63 -1.88
CA ALA A 35 -3.09 -0.39 -1.27
C ALA A 35 -3.39 -0.35 0.23
N ALA A 36 -4.62 -0.70 0.63
CA ALA A 36 -5.03 -0.79 2.03
C ALA A 36 -4.21 -1.82 2.81
N ASN A 37 -3.97 -3.01 2.23
CA ASN A 37 -3.16 -4.05 2.87
C ASN A 37 -1.71 -3.59 3.09
N TYR A 38 -1.09 -2.96 2.11
CA TYR A 38 0.27 -2.42 2.26
C TYR A 38 0.31 -1.28 3.28
N ARG A 39 -0.73 -0.43 3.32
CA ARG A 39 -0.82 0.62 4.33
C ARG A 39 -0.94 0.06 5.74
N ALA A 40 -1.78 -0.94 5.96
CA ALA A 40 -1.91 -1.60 7.26
C ALA A 40 -0.59 -2.21 7.74
N ARG A 41 0.21 -2.78 6.82
CA ARG A 41 1.55 -3.32 7.14
C ARG A 41 2.53 -2.20 7.50
N LEU A 42 2.49 -1.08 6.78
CA LEU A 42 3.31 0.10 7.11
C LEU A 42 2.95 0.63 8.50
N ASP A 43 1.67 0.86 8.75
CA ASP A 43 1.19 1.39 10.03
C ASP A 43 1.59 0.48 11.21
N ALA A 44 1.58 -0.85 11.00
CA ALA A 44 2.07 -1.81 12.00
C ALA A 44 3.58 -1.65 12.29
N LEU A 45 4.41 -1.46 11.25
CA LEU A 45 5.85 -1.24 11.40
C LEU A 45 6.20 0.13 12.00
N GLU A 46 5.35 1.12 11.80
CA GLU A 46 5.46 2.45 12.42
C GLU A 46 5.10 2.38 13.90
N ARG A 47 4.04 1.66 14.27
CA ARG A 47 3.65 1.45 15.68
C ARG A 47 4.71 0.71 16.47
N VAL A 48 5.32 -0.34 15.90
CA VAL A 48 6.42 -1.08 16.55
C VAL A 48 7.67 -0.22 16.71
N ALA A 49 7.86 0.83 15.89
CA ALA A 49 9.01 1.73 16.03
C ALA A 49 8.92 2.68 17.22
N ILE A 50 7.72 2.85 17.80
CA ILE A 50 7.41 3.85 18.83
C ILE A 50 7.38 3.21 20.23
N VAL A 51 7.47 1.87 20.32
CA VAL A 51 7.58 1.10 21.57
C VAL A 51 9.03 0.73 21.81
#